data_AF-A0A7S3TQ57-F1
#
_entry.id   AF-A0A7S3TQ57-F1
#
_cell.length_a   1.000
_cell.length_b   1.000
_cell.length_c   1.000
_cell.angle_alpha   90.00
_cell.angle_beta   90.00
_cell.angle_gamma   90.00
#
_symmetry.space_group_name_H-M   'P 1'
#
loop_
_entity.id
_entity.type
_entity.pdbx_description
1 polymer ?
#
loop_
_entity_poly.entity_id
_entity_poly.type
_entity_poly.pdbx_seq_one_letter_code
_entity_poly.pdbx_strand_id
1 'polypeptide(L)'
;DLKKQTQKFVRDTQLVAGLGHPGGGRTTISPRTTHCFHVLNLAFPAASQVRKIFGALINSHLVNFGEDVKSAGDLMVNATYEIYIKMCSDLLPTPDKPHY
;
A
#
# COMPACT_ATOMS: atom_id res chain seq x y z
N ASP A 1 29.15 15.86 2.28
CA ASP A 1 28.74 17.01 3.12
C ASP A 1 29.35 18.23 2.49
N LEU A 2 28.52 19.07 1.88
CA LEU A 2 28.98 20.17 1.04
C LEU A 2 29.77 21.22 1.85
N LYS A 3 29.62 21.26 3.18
CA LYS A 3 30.34 22.19 4.06
C LYS A 3 31.65 21.61 4.59
N LYS A 4 31.66 20.31 4.93
CA LYS A 4 32.81 19.67 5.56
C LYS A 4 33.83 19.08 4.58
N GLN A 5 33.48 18.92 3.30
CA GLN A 5 34.34 18.40 2.20
C GLN A 5 35.20 17.16 2.55
N THR A 6 34.75 16.36 3.52
CA THR A 6 35.46 15.18 4.02
C THR A 6 34.85 13.91 3.45
N GLN A 7 35.71 12.91 3.23
CA GLN A 7 35.30 11.60 2.73
C GLN A 7 34.41 10.91 3.77
N LYS A 8 33.29 10.34 3.31
CA LYS A 8 32.37 9.57 4.16
C LYS A 8 32.39 8.12 3.73
N PHE A 9 32.62 7.23 4.69
CA PHE A 9 32.55 5.80 4.49
C PHE A 9 31.18 5.31 4.97
N VAL A 10 30.37 4.81 4.05
CA VAL A 10 29.11 4.10 4.36
C VAL A 10 29.45 2.62 4.45
N ARG A 11 29.24 2.01 5.60
CA ARG A 11 29.52 0.59 5.85
C ARG A 11 28.22 -0.13 6.21
N ASP A 12 28.12 -1.38 5.78
CA ASP A 12 27.05 -2.32 6.17
C ASP A 12 25.63 -1.76 6.08
N THR A 13 25.32 -1.03 5.00
CA THR A 13 24.01 -0.38 4.82
C THR A 13 23.23 -1.03 3.68
N GLN A 14 21.96 -1.31 3.92
CA GLN A 14 20.99 -1.71 2.90
C GLN A 14 19.96 -0.60 2.72
N LEU A 15 19.55 -0.33 1.48
CA LEU A 15 18.50 0.62 1.17
C LEU A 15 17.30 -0.10 0.55
N VAL A 16 16.10 0.28 1.01
CA VAL A 16 14.82 -0.09 0.42
C VAL A 16 14.05 1.18 0.11
N ALA A 17 13.47 1.27 -1.09
CA ALA A 17 12.71 2.41 -1.54
C ALA A 17 11.37 1.95 -2.15
N GLY A 18 10.33 2.77 -2.00
CA GLY A 18 9.01 2.53 -2.57
C GLY A 18 8.57 3.72 -3.42
N LEU A 19 8.04 3.45 -4.61
CA LEU A 19 7.59 4.46 -5.56
C LEU A 19 6.24 4.04 -6.13
N GLY A 20 5.38 5.01 -6.40
CA GLY A 20 4.14 4.77 -7.15
C GLY A 20 4.44 4.50 -8.62
N HIS A 21 3.54 3.78 -9.30
CA HIS A 21 3.63 3.58 -10.75
C HIS A 21 3.73 4.92 -11.49
N PRO A 22 4.55 5.01 -12.55
CA PRO A 22 4.65 6.21 -13.37
C PRO A 22 3.31 6.50 -14.05
N GLY A 23 2.86 7.75 -13.99
CA GLY A 23 1.53 8.17 -14.47
C GLY A 23 0.90 9.23 -13.57
N GLY A 24 -0.16 9.89 -14.04
CA GLY A 24 -0.93 10.85 -13.22
C GLY A 24 -0.12 12.03 -12.65
N GLY A 25 0.95 12.46 -13.34
CA GLY A 25 1.86 13.52 -12.87
C GLY A 25 3.05 13.04 -12.02
N ARG A 26 3.18 11.73 -11.75
CA ARG A 26 4.34 11.16 -11.05
C ARG A 26 5.55 11.05 -11.99
N THR A 27 6.71 11.54 -11.53
CA THR A 27 7.95 11.57 -12.30
C THR A 27 8.56 10.18 -12.50
N THR A 28 9.10 9.92 -13.68
CA THR A 28 9.89 8.71 -13.96
C THR A 28 11.28 8.81 -13.32
N ILE A 29 11.77 7.69 -12.78
CA ILE A 29 13.08 7.63 -12.14
C ILE A 29 14.18 7.63 -13.20
N SER A 30 15.28 8.35 -12.92
CA SER A 30 16.41 8.34 -13.83
C SER A 30 17.02 6.94 -13.97
N PRO A 31 17.43 6.51 -15.17
CA PRO A 31 18.06 5.19 -15.36
C PRO A 31 19.29 4.97 -14.48
N ARG A 32 20.03 6.04 -14.16
CA ARG A 32 21.19 5.99 -13.26
C ARG A 32 20.82 5.54 -11.85
N THR A 33 19.72 6.04 -11.31
CA THR A 33 19.25 5.63 -9.99
C THR A 33 18.72 4.20 -10.05
N THR A 34 17.92 3.88 -11.06
CA THR A 34 17.32 2.54 -11.22
C THR A 34 18.37 1.44 -11.33
N HIS A 35 19.50 1.70 -12.00
CA HIS A 35 20.61 0.74 -12.11
C HIS A 35 21.21 0.31 -10.75
N CYS A 36 21.08 1.14 -9.72
CA CYS A 36 21.59 0.84 -8.38
C CYS A 36 20.61 -0.01 -7.54
N PHE A 37 19.41 -0.31 -8.05
CA PHE A 37 18.36 -1.01 -7.30
C PHE A 37 17.84 -2.22 -8.09
N HIS A 38 17.40 -3.24 -7.34
CA HIS A 38 16.51 -4.25 -7.88
C HIS A 38 15.08 -3.70 -7.84
N VAL A 39 14.45 -3.59 -9.02
CA VAL A 39 13.09 -3.06 -9.13
C VAL A 39 12.10 -4.22 -9.13
N LEU A 40 11.15 -4.17 -8.19
CA LEU A 40 10.06 -5.12 -8.08
C LEU A 40 8.73 -4.41 -8.33
N ASN A 41 7.93 -4.92 -9.26
CA ASN A 41 6.58 -4.42 -9.49
C ASN A 41 5.60 -5.12 -8.53
N LEU A 42 4.96 -4.37 -7.65
CA LEU A 42 3.95 -4.88 -6.72
C LEU A 42 2.56 -4.64 -7.32
N ALA A 43 1.94 -5.71 -7.79
CA ALA A 43 0.54 -5.70 -8.20
C ALA A 43 -0.39 -5.68 -6.99
N PHE A 44 -1.61 -5.17 -7.17
CA PHE A 44 -2.62 -5.21 -6.12
C PHE A 44 -2.96 -6.68 -5.78
N PRO A 45 -3.05 -7.05 -4.49
CA PRO A 45 -3.32 -8.41 -4.09
C PRO A 45 -4.71 -8.88 -4.53
N ALA A 46 -4.86 -10.19 -4.75
CA ALA A 46 -6.15 -10.79 -5.08
C ALA A 46 -7.18 -10.55 -3.96
N ALA A 47 -8.47 -10.51 -4.32
CA ALA A 47 -9.57 -10.29 -3.38
C ALA A 47 -9.52 -11.22 -2.15
N SER A 48 -9.16 -12.49 -2.37
CA SER A 48 -9.01 -13.49 -1.30
C SER A 48 -7.90 -13.15 -0.31
N GLN A 49 -6.78 -12.59 -0.78
CA GLN A 49 -5.67 -12.15 0.08
C GLN A 49 -6.08 -10.93 0.91
N VAL A 50 -6.75 -9.95 0.29
CA VAL A 50 -7.27 -8.76 0.98
C VAL A 50 -8.23 -9.16 2.08
N ARG A 51 -9.24 -9.98 1.76
CA ARG A 51 -10.22 -10.48 2.73
C ARG A 51 -9.54 -11.27 3.85
N LYS A 52 -8.52 -12.09 3.55
CA LYS A 52 -7.77 -12.83 4.57
C LYS A 52 -7.01 -11.91 5.53
N ILE A 53 -6.33 -10.88 5.01
CA ILE A 53 -5.57 -9.93 5.83
C ILE A 53 -6.52 -9.17 6.77
N PHE A 54 -7.58 -8.58 6.22
CA PHE A 54 -8.53 -7.80 7.02
C PHE A 54 -9.41 -8.67 7.92
N GLY A 55 -9.74 -9.89 7.49
CA GLY A 55 -10.40 -10.92 8.30
C GLY A 55 -9.57 -11.28 9.54
N ALA A 56 -8.27 -11.53 9.35
CA ALA A 56 -7.38 -11.81 10.47
C ALA A 56 -7.30 -10.63 11.45
N LEU A 57 -7.26 -9.39 10.95
CA LEU A 57 -7.23 -8.19 11.80
C LEU A 57 -8.52 -8.03 12.61
N ILE A 58 -9.69 -8.12 11.97
CA ILE A 58 -10.97 -7.93 12.67
C ILE A 58 -11.25 -9.07 13.63
N ASN A 59 -11.01 -10.32 13.23
CA ASN A 59 -11.29 -11.47 14.09
C ASN A 59 -10.35 -11.48 15.30
N SER A 60 -9.09 -11.04 15.14
CA SER A 60 -8.16 -10.82 16.26
C SER A 60 -8.66 -9.73 17.22
N HIS A 61 -9.24 -8.65 16.69
CA HIS A 61 -9.82 -7.59 17.51
C HIS A 61 -11.07 -8.06 18.27
N LEU A 62 -11.88 -8.94 17.66
CA LEU A 62 -13.16 -9.40 18.20
C LEU A 62 -13.06 -10.57 19.19
N VAL A 63 -11.86 -11.10 19.48
CA VAL A 63 -11.65 -12.28 20.35
C VAL A 63 -12.30 -12.13 21.74
N ASN A 64 -12.35 -10.93 22.30
CA ASN A 64 -12.89 -10.69 23.64
C ASN A 64 -14.38 -10.32 23.66
N PHE A 65 -15.04 -10.31 22.51
CA PHE A 65 -16.46 -9.98 22.39
C PHE A 65 -17.34 -11.24 22.43
N GLY A 66 -18.64 -11.03 22.60
CA GLY A 66 -19.64 -12.10 22.51
C GLY A 66 -19.68 -12.75 21.11
N GLU A 67 -20.20 -13.98 21.05
CA GLU A 67 -20.24 -14.78 19.83
C GLU A 67 -21.03 -14.10 18.70
N ASP A 68 -22.09 -13.37 19.05
CA ASP A 68 -22.90 -12.58 18.12
C ASP A 68 -22.07 -11.54 17.36
N VAL A 69 -21.07 -10.94 18.03
CA VAL A 69 -20.20 -9.94 17.42
C VAL A 69 -19.07 -10.61 16.64
N LYS A 70 -18.50 -11.70 17.17
CA LYS A 70 -17.44 -12.47 16.49
C LYS A 70 -17.90 -12.99 15.13
N SER A 71 -19.10 -13.56 15.07
CA SER A 71 -19.68 -14.09 13.85
C SER A 71 -19.91 -13.03 12.77
N ALA A 72 -20.00 -11.75 13.15
CA ALA A 72 -20.14 -10.63 12.21
C ALA A 72 -18.81 -10.19 11.56
N GLY A 73 -17.65 -10.58 12.10
CA GLY A 73 -16.33 -10.09 11.64
C GLY A 73 -16.07 -10.35 10.15
N ASP A 74 -16.28 -11.58 9.69
CA ASP A 74 -16.09 -11.94 8.29
C ASP A 74 -17.11 -11.27 7.38
N LEU A 75 -18.36 -11.10 7.84
CA LEU A 75 -19.40 -10.39 7.10
C LEU A 75 -19.03 -8.91 6.90
N MET A 76 -18.50 -8.25 7.93
CA MET A 76 -18.05 -6.86 7.87
C MET A 76 -16.92 -6.67 6.85
N VAL A 77 -15.95 -7.58 6.81
CA VAL A 77 -14.82 -7.50 5.86
C VAL A 77 -15.29 -7.66 4.43
N ASN A 78 -16.20 -8.62 4.17
CA ASN A 78 -16.77 -8.80 2.83
C ASN A 78 -17.55 -7.56 2.38
N ALA A 79 -18.46 -7.05 3.23
CA ALA A 79 -19.26 -5.87 2.91
C ALA A 79 -18.38 -4.63 2.66
N THR A 80 -17.36 -4.42 3.49
CA THR A 80 -16.43 -3.28 3.35
C THR A 80 -15.61 -3.39 2.06
N TYR A 81 -15.16 -4.60 1.71
CA TYR A 81 -14.43 -4.84 0.47
C TYR A 81 -15.28 -4.54 -0.77
N GLU A 82 -16.55 -4.95 -0.78
CA GLU A 82 -17.47 -4.69 -1.89
C GLU A 82 -17.73 -3.20 -2.07
N ILE A 83 -17.99 -2.48 -0.98
CA ILE A 83 -18.15 -1.02 -0.99
C ILE A 83 -16.89 -0.35 -1.51
N TYR A 84 -15.71 -0.77 -1.04
CA TYR A 84 -14.42 -0.23 -1.47
C TYR A 84 -14.21 -0.37 -2.98
N ILE A 85 -14.40 -1.57 -3.53
CA ILE A 85 -14.23 -1.80 -4.98
C ILE A 85 -15.21 -0.95 -5.79
N LYS A 86 -16.46 -0.83 -5.33
CA LYS A 86 -17.44 0.05 -5.98
C LYS A 86 -17.00 1.51 -5.96
N MET A 87 -16.55 2.01 -4.81
CA MET A 87 -16.05 3.38 -4.69
C MET A 87 -14.84 3.63 -5.59
N CYS A 88 -13.88 2.71 -5.67
CA CYS A 88 -12.72 2.84 -6.56
C CYS A 88 -13.10 2.86 -8.04
N SER A 89 -14.21 2.21 -8.43
CA SER A 89 -14.75 2.27 -9.79
C SER A 89 -15.44 3.60 -10.08
N ASP A 90 -16.24 4.08 -9.13
CA ASP A 90 -17.15 5.20 -9.36
C ASP A 90 -16.49 6.58 -9.09
N LEU A 91 -15.48 6.62 -8.22
CA LEU A 91 -14.80 7.84 -7.78
C LEU A 91 -13.36 7.88 -8.30
N LEU A 92 -13.20 8.04 -9.61
CA LEU A 92 -11.89 8.27 -10.19
C LEU A 92 -11.44 9.72 -9.97
N PRO A 93 -10.14 9.98 -9.74
CA PRO A 93 -9.62 11.33 -9.68
C PRO A 93 -9.89 12.08 -11.00
N THR A 94 -10.64 13.17 -10.90
CA THR A 94 -10.91 14.10 -12.01
C THR A 94 -10.25 15.44 -11.74
N PRO A 95 -10.08 16.33 -12.74
CA PRO A 95 -9.52 17.66 -12.51
C PRO A 95 -10.28 18.46 -11.44
N ASP A 96 -11.60 18.35 -11.41
CA ASP A 96 -12.45 19.01 -10.40
C ASP A 96 -12.34 18.34 -9.02
N LYS A 97 -11.94 17.07 -8.98
CA LYS A 97 -11.91 16.24 -7.77
C LYS A 97 -10.64 15.37 -7.72
N PRO A 98 -9.46 15.99 -7.54
CA PRO A 98 -8.17 15.29 -7.57
C PRO A 98 -7.88 14.46 -6.32
N HIS A 99 -8.72 14.60 -5.28
CA HIS A 99 -8.59 13.90 -4.00
C HIS A 99 -9.31 12.55 -3.98
N TYR A 100 -10.09 12.24 -5.03
CA TYR A 100 -10.71 10.93 -5.22
C TYR A 100 -9.66 9.88 -5.57
#